data_AF-A0AAV0NKZ9-F1
#
_entry.id   AF-A0AAV0NKZ9-F1
#
_cell.length_a   1.000
_cell.length_b   1.000
_cell.length_c   1.000
_cell.angle_alpha   90.00
_cell.angle_beta   90.00
_cell.angle_gamma   90.00
#
_symmetry.space_group_name_H-M   'P 1'
#
loop_
_entity.id
_entity.type
_entity.pdbx_description
1 polymer ?
#
loop_
_entity_poly.entity_id
_entity_poly.type
_entity_poly.pdbx_seq_one_letter_code
_entity_poly.pdbx_strand_id
1 'polypeptide(L)'
;MQNDVSSSQTFWERIHTAKGKDIREEKKVTEKDRAATQVEPAPAPRVAVVLFLLKGKSSVLLGRRRSEIGDSTFALPGGNLEFGEGFEECAIRELKDETGLEVQKTEFLTVTNNVFVESPKPSHYVTVFLRAQLDDPNPSSEQSGAG
;
A
#
# COMPACT_ATOMS: atom_id res chain seq x y z
N MET A 1 -13.23 32.87 44.44
CA MET A 1 -12.32 33.06 43.30
C MET A 1 -12.84 32.23 42.13
N GLN A 2 -12.40 32.53 40.90
CA GLN A 2 -12.55 31.69 39.68
C GLN A 2 -11.94 30.27 39.92
N ASN A 3 -12.19 29.18 39.17
CA ASN A 3 -12.98 28.82 37.97
C ASN A 3 -13.08 27.24 37.97
N ASP A 4 -13.74 26.44 37.11
CA ASP A 4 -14.76 26.50 36.03
C ASP A 4 -14.93 25.04 35.48
N VAL A 5 -15.44 24.82 34.26
CA VAL A 5 -15.41 23.56 33.47
C VAL A 5 -16.41 22.48 33.95
N SER A 6 -17.63 22.40 33.39
CA SER A 6 -18.00 21.79 32.08
C SER A 6 -18.22 20.26 32.09
N SER A 7 -19.50 19.90 32.23
CA SER A 7 -20.24 19.05 31.27
C SER A 7 -19.56 17.79 30.71
N SER A 8 -19.52 16.70 31.49
CA SER A 8 -19.24 15.34 30.96
C SER A 8 -19.89 14.18 31.77
N GLN A 9 -20.87 14.49 32.61
CA GLN A 9 -21.60 13.55 33.50
C GLN A 9 -23.06 14.06 33.62
N THR A 10 -24.14 13.27 33.58
CA THR A 10 -24.34 11.81 33.41
C THR A 10 -25.56 11.55 32.49
N PHE A 11 -25.43 10.71 31.45
CA PHE A 11 -26.61 10.22 30.70
C PHE A 11 -27.18 8.92 31.31
N TRP A 12 -26.36 8.16 32.04
CA TRP A 12 -26.64 6.80 32.47
C TRP A 12 -27.65 6.65 33.63
N GLU A 13 -28.00 7.73 34.32
CA GLU A 13 -28.85 7.67 35.52
C GLU A 13 -30.36 7.72 35.23
N ARG A 14 -30.78 7.86 33.96
CA ARG A 14 -32.22 7.97 33.57
C ARG A 14 -32.88 6.64 33.18
N ILE A 15 -32.18 5.50 33.29
CA ILE A 15 -32.64 4.18 32.81
C ILE A 15 -33.46 3.38 33.86
N HIS A 16 -33.55 3.85 35.11
CA HIS A 16 -34.27 3.14 36.18
C HIS A 16 -35.36 3.96 36.87
N THR A 17 -36.48 4.21 36.18
CA THR A 17 -37.87 4.06 36.72
C THR A 17 -38.91 4.28 35.61
N ALA A 18 -39.41 3.19 35.03
CA ALA A 18 -40.71 3.12 34.34
C ALA A 18 -41.11 1.64 34.19
N LYS A 19 -42.28 1.25 34.71
CA LYS A 19 -42.83 -0.12 34.52
C LYS A 19 -43.87 -0.12 33.40
N GLY A 20 -43.75 -1.07 32.49
CA GLY A 20 -44.89 -1.67 31.79
C GLY A 20 -45.53 -0.89 30.65
N LYS A 21 -45.03 -1.12 29.42
CA LYS A 21 -45.87 -1.52 28.28
C LYS A 21 -44.99 -2.09 27.15
N ASP A 22 -45.03 -3.40 26.98
CA ASP A 22 -44.38 -4.07 25.84
C ASP A 22 -45.14 -3.78 24.55
N ILE A 23 -44.53 -2.98 23.68
CA ILE A 23 -44.77 -3.00 22.23
C ILE A 23 -43.41 -2.92 21.54
N ARG A 24 -42.66 -4.03 21.54
CA ARG A 24 -41.62 -4.23 20.54
C ARG A 24 -42.32 -4.55 19.22
N GLU A 25 -42.32 -3.59 18.29
CA GLU A 25 -42.41 -3.95 16.87
C GLU A 25 -41.11 -4.67 16.49
N GLU A 26 -41.10 -6.00 16.63
CA GLU A 26 -40.09 -6.82 15.97
C GLU A 26 -40.30 -6.74 14.47
N LYS A 27 -39.70 -5.74 13.83
CA LYS A 27 -39.59 -5.66 12.38
C LYS A 27 -38.80 -6.88 11.91
N LYS A 28 -39.54 -7.91 11.53
CA LYS A 28 -39.05 -9.18 11.00
C LYS A 28 -38.29 -8.92 9.69
N VAL A 29 -37.01 -8.59 9.82
CA VAL A 29 -36.07 -8.48 8.70
C VAL A 29 -36.17 -9.76 7.90
N THR A 30 -36.62 -9.64 6.66
CA THR A 30 -36.86 -10.80 5.82
C THR A 30 -35.53 -11.28 5.25
N GLU A 31 -35.48 -12.55 4.89
CA GLU A 31 -34.30 -13.15 4.25
C GLU A 31 -33.96 -12.46 2.91
N LYS A 32 -34.97 -11.83 2.29
CA LYS A 32 -34.86 -10.99 1.10
C LYS A 32 -34.13 -9.65 1.35
N ASP A 33 -34.24 -9.09 2.56
CA ASP A 33 -33.55 -7.85 2.93
C ASP A 33 -32.03 -8.07 3.13
N ARG A 34 -31.61 -9.30 3.44
CA ARG A 34 -30.19 -9.68 3.52
C ARG A 34 -29.51 -9.83 2.16
N ALA A 35 -30.26 -9.89 1.06
CA ALA A 35 -29.75 -10.31 -0.24
C ALA A 35 -29.20 -9.16 -1.11
N ALA A 36 -29.30 -7.90 -0.68
CA ALA A 36 -29.05 -6.74 -1.56
C ALA A 36 -28.39 -5.54 -0.87
N THR A 37 -27.24 -5.74 -0.20
CA THR A 37 -26.30 -4.63 0.04
C THR A 37 -24.85 -5.14 -0.03
N GLN A 38 -24.30 -5.16 -1.24
CA GLN A 38 -22.85 -5.18 -1.44
C GLN A 38 -22.33 -3.81 -0.97
N VAL A 39 -21.82 -3.74 0.26
CA VAL A 39 -21.15 -2.53 0.76
C VAL A 39 -19.74 -2.56 0.20
N GLU A 40 -19.48 -1.74 -0.82
CA GLU A 40 -18.13 -1.52 -1.33
C GLU A 40 -17.17 -1.18 -0.17
N PRO A 41 -16.01 -1.86 -0.04
CA PRO A 41 -15.12 -1.66 1.09
C PRO A 41 -14.59 -0.23 1.12
N ALA A 42 -14.56 0.37 2.31
CA ALA A 42 -14.02 1.72 2.49
C ALA A 42 -12.56 1.79 2.02
N PRO A 43 -12.09 2.92 1.44
CA PRO A 43 -10.73 3.05 0.93
C PRO A 43 -9.67 2.72 2.00
N ALA A 44 -8.91 1.65 1.77
CA ALA A 44 -7.89 1.16 2.67
C ALA A 44 -6.46 1.41 2.12
N PRO A 45 -5.45 1.55 2.99
CA PRO A 45 -4.05 1.55 2.58
C PRO A 45 -3.69 0.22 1.90
N ARG A 46 -3.00 0.27 0.77
CA ARG A 46 -2.44 -0.91 0.08
C ARG A 46 -0.94 -1.00 0.33
N VAL A 47 -0.37 -2.20 0.23
CA VAL A 47 1.08 -2.39 0.24
C VAL A 47 1.57 -2.52 -1.20
N ALA A 48 2.64 -1.80 -1.53
CA ALA A 48 3.35 -1.92 -2.80
C ALA A 48 4.84 -2.15 -2.55
N VAL A 49 5.50 -2.89 -3.44
CA VAL A 49 6.95 -3.10 -3.40
C VAL A 49 7.57 -2.52 -4.66
N VAL A 50 8.68 -1.78 -4.50
CA VAL A 50 9.38 -1.11 -5.60
C VAL A 50 10.88 -1.42 -5.52
N LEU A 51 11.48 -1.76 -6.66
CA LEU A 51 12.86 -2.24 -6.74
C LEU A 51 13.81 -1.24 -7.41
N PHE A 52 14.80 -0.77 -6.66
CA PHE A 52 16.00 -0.13 -7.21
C PHE A 52 16.95 -1.19 -7.77
N LEU A 53 16.75 -1.61 -9.03
CA LEU A 53 17.73 -2.46 -9.71
C LEU A 53 18.91 -1.62 -10.21
N LEU A 54 20.08 -1.81 -9.60
CA LEU A 54 21.30 -1.07 -9.88
C LEU A 54 22.20 -1.79 -10.88
N LYS A 55 22.81 -1.05 -11.81
CA LYS A 55 23.91 -1.53 -12.65
C LYS A 55 25.16 -0.69 -12.41
N GLY A 56 26.29 -1.34 -12.15
CA GLY A 56 27.55 -0.68 -11.78
C GLY A 56 27.38 0.18 -10.51
N LYS A 57 28.05 1.33 -10.47
CA LYS A 57 28.07 2.26 -9.32
C LYS A 57 27.06 3.42 -9.42
N SER A 58 26.44 3.63 -10.59
CA SER A 58 25.77 4.91 -10.91
C SER A 58 24.64 4.81 -11.95
N SER A 59 24.02 3.64 -12.10
CA SER A 59 22.87 3.45 -13.00
C SER A 59 21.77 2.64 -12.33
N VAL A 60 20.53 2.99 -12.61
CA VAL A 60 19.32 2.32 -12.11
C VAL A 60 18.38 2.05 -13.27
N LEU A 61 17.68 0.91 -13.27
CA LEU A 61 16.67 0.61 -14.29
C LEU A 61 15.41 1.45 -14.08
N LEU A 62 14.87 2.00 -15.18
CA LEU A 62 13.61 2.72 -15.21
C LEU A 62 12.77 2.30 -16.42
N GLY A 63 11.52 1.92 -16.19
CA GLY A 63 10.54 1.70 -17.24
C GLY A 63 9.86 3.01 -17.66
N ARG A 64 9.67 3.24 -18.97
CA ARG A 64 8.86 4.36 -19.49
C ARG A 64 7.40 3.93 -19.66
N ARG A 65 6.47 4.64 -19.03
CA ARG A 65 5.02 4.39 -19.18
C ARG A 65 4.59 4.67 -20.62
N ARG A 66 3.72 3.81 -21.18
CA ARG A 66 3.18 3.91 -22.55
C ARG A 66 1.73 4.44 -22.62
N SER A 67 1.26 5.15 -21.60
CA SER A 67 -0.10 5.70 -21.56
C SER A 67 -0.15 7.10 -22.18
N GLU A 68 -1.15 7.34 -23.04
CA GLU A 68 -1.37 8.63 -23.72
C GLU A 68 -1.73 9.77 -22.74
N ILE A 69 -2.10 9.42 -21.50
CA ILE A 69 -2.14 10.33 -20.35
C ILE A 69 -0.93 9.97 -19.47
N GLY A 70 -0.04 10.93 -19.23
CA GLY A 70 1.22 10.72 -18.51
C GLY A 70 2.41 10.30 -19.39
N ASP A 71 2.41 10.69 -20.67
CA ASP A 71 3.52 10.46 -21.60
C ASP A 71 4.87 10.92 -21.01
N SER A 72 5.91 10.16 -21.30
CA SER A 72 7.30 10.39 -20.89
C SER A 72 7.59 10.32 -19.38
N THR A 73 6.65 9.83 -18.56
CA THR A 73 6.97 9.48 -17.16
C THR A 73 7.76 8.17 -17.07
N PHE A 74 8.83 8.19 -16.26
CA PHE A 74 9.63 7.03 -15.90
C PHE A 74 9.26 6.52 -14.50
N ALA A 75 9.34 5.21 -14.29
CA ALA A 75 9.11 4.56 -13.01
C ALA A 75 10.17 3.47 -12.74
N LEU A 76 10.43 3.20 -11.46
CA LEU A 76 11.13 1.98 -11.03
C LEU A 76 10.18 0.76 -11.19
N PRO A 77 10.70 -0.45 -11.44
CA PRO A 77 9.87 -1.65 -11.45
C PRO A 77 9.19 -1.90 -10.10
N GLY A 78 7.94 -2.39 -10.14
CA GLY A 78 7.20 -2.75 -8.92
C GLY A 78 5.69 -2.53 -8.97
N GLY A 79 4.97 -3.32 -8.16
CA GLY A 79 3.50 -3.35 -8.13
C GLY A 79 2.93 -3.57 -6.72
N ASN A 80 1.78 -4.26 -6.64
CA ASN A 80 1.12 -4.54 -5.36
C ASN A 80 1.67 -5.83 -4.76
N LEU A 81 1.79 -5.89 -3.43
CA LEU A 81 2.10 -7.13 -2.73
C LEU A 81 0.89 -8.07 -2.74
N GLU A 82 1.07 -9.33 -3.13
CA GLU A 82 0.00 -10.32 -3.15
C GLU A 82 -0.20 -11.02 -1.78
N PHE A 83 -1.33 -11.69 -1.60
CA PHE A 83 -1.65 -12.32 -0.32
C PHE A 83 -0.79 -13.57 -0.08
N GLY A 84 0.03 -13.53 0.97
CA GLY A 84 0.96 -14.61 1.33
C GLY A 84 2.35 -14.49 0.70
N GLU A 85 2.60 -13.43 -0.06
CA GLU A 85 3.88 -13.15 -0.73
C GLU A 85 4.85 -12.36 0.18
N GLY A 86 6.15 -12.66 0.11
CA GLY A 86 7.22 -11.86 0.72
C GLY A 86 7.58 -10.62 -0.09
N PHE A 87 8.19 -9.60 0.53
CA PHE A 87 8.58 -8.38 -0.20
C PHE A 87 9.60 -8.67 -1.30
N GLU A 88 10.54 -9.57 -1.01
CA GLU A 88 11.58 -10.04 -1.91
C GLU A 88 11.01 -10.82 -3.10
N GLU A 89 10.00 -11.66 -2.85
CA GLU A 89 9.30 -12.44 -3.88
C GLU A 89 8.53 -11.52 -4.84
N CYS A 90 7.77 -10.56 -4.28
CA CYS A 90 7.06 -9.53 -5.04
C CYS A 90 8.02 -8.71 -5.93
N ALA A 91 9.14 -8.25 -5.39
CA ALA A 91 10.11 -7.47 -6.15
C ALA A 91 10.76 -8.26 -7.30
N ILE A 92 10.98 -9.57 -7.11
CA ILE A 92 11.52 -10.46 -8.15
C ILE A 92 10.46 -10.76 -9.22
N ARG A 93 9.20 -11.00 -8.82
CA ARG A 93 8.06 -11.20 -9.74
C ARG A 93 7.83 -9.98 -10.62
N GLU A 94 7.61 -8.80 -10.02
CA GLU A 94 7.33 -7.56 -10.76
C GLU A 94 8.50 -7.18 -11.69
N LEU A 95 9.77 -7.34 -11.25
CA LEU A 95 10.92 -7.13 -12.13
C LEU A 95 10.88 -8.05 -13.35
N LYS A 96 10.59 -9.34 -13.14
CA LYS A 96 10.56 -10.33 -14.21
C LYS A 96 9.41 -10.09 -15.19
N ASP A 97 8.23 -9.77 -14.68
CA ASP A 97 7.04 -9.54 -15.50
C ASP A 97 7.10 -8.22 -16.29
N GLU A 98 7.65 -7.14 -15.70
CA GLU A 98 7.79 -5.85 -16.39
C GLU A 98 9.02 -5.76 -17.31
N THR A 99 10.08 -6.53 -17.05
CA THR A 99 11.40 -6.32 -17.71
C THR A 99 12.07 -7.57 -18.29
N GLY A 100 11.65 -8.76 -17.89
CA GLY A 100 12.29 -10.03 -18.28
C GLY A 100 13.63 -10.32 -17.58
N LEU A 101 14.03 -9.51 -16.59
CA LEU A 101 15.26 -9.68 -15.81
C LEU A 101 14.99 -10.48 -14.53
N GLU A 102 16.01 -11.19 -14.05
CA GLU A 102 15.99 -11.91 -12.77
C GLU A 102 17.16 -11.46 -11.88
N VAL A 103 16.96 -11.50 -10.57
CA VAL A 103 18.00 -11.26 -9.55
C VAL A 103 17.88 -12.28 -8.43
N GLN A 104 19.01 -12.70 -7.87
CA GLN A 104 19.06 -13.75 -6.83
C GLN A 104 19.03 -13.19 -5.40
N LYS A 105 19.22 -11.88 -5.22
CA LYS A 105 19.25 -11.20 -3.92
C LYS A 105 18.68 -9.79 -4.01
N THR A 106 17.88 -9.45 -3.02
CA THR A 106 17.34 -8.11 -2.76
C THR A 106 17.71 -7.68 -1.34
N GLU A 107 17.79 -6.37 -1.10
CA GLU A 107 18.05 -5.78 0.21
C GLU A 107 17.02 -4.69 0.52
N PHE A 108 16.49 -4.66 1.75
CA PHE A 108 15.60 -3.59 2.20
C PHE A 108 16.33 -2.24 2.26
N LEU A 109 15.71 -1.20 1.72
CA LEU A 109 16.18 0.18 1.83
C LEU A 109 15.37 0.99 2.85
N THR A 110 14.06 1.10 2.62
CA THR A 110 13.18 2.00 3.38
C THR A 110 11.70 1.68 3.14
N VAL A 111 10.82 2.31 3.90
CA VAL A 111 9.37 2.29 3.70
C VAL A 111 8.83 3.73 3.71
N THR A 112 7.89 4.05 2.82
CA THR A 112 7.23 5.37 2.78
C THR A 112 5.71 5.27 2.88
N ASN A 113 5.08 6.35 3.32
CA ASN A 113 3.63 6.47 3.49
C ASN A 113 3.08 7.48 2.46
N ASN A 114 2.58 6.96 1.34
CA ASN A 114 2.25 7.73 0.15
C ASN A 114 0.72 7.91 0.07
N VAL A 115 0.22 9.10 0.44
CA VAL A 115 -1.21 9.41 0.48
C VAL A 115 -1.57 10.39 -0.63
N PHE A 116 -2.29 9.91 -1.65
CA PHE A 116 -2.81 10.69 -2.76
C PHE A 116 -4.31 10.91 -2.55
N VAL A 117 -4.71 12.13 -2.20
CA VAL A 117 -6.12 12.48 -1.91
C VAL A 117 -6.92 12.94 -3.13
N GLU A 118 -6.28 13.02 -4.30
CA GLU A 118 -6.82 13.70 -5.47
C GLU A 118 -7.76 12.83 -6.32
N SER A 119 -8.75 13.50 -6.91
CA SER A 119 -9.73 12.92 -7.85
C SER A 119 -9.07 12.63 -9.22
N PRO A 120 -9.42 11.56 -9.94
CA PRO A 120 -10.57 10.66 -9.74
C PRO A 120 -10.27 9.36 -8.96
N LYS A 121 -9.03 9.13 -8.50
CA LYS A 121 -8.63 7.87 -7.85
C LYS A 121 -7.77 8.10 -6.60
N PRO A 122 -8.37 8.60 -5.50
CA PRO A 122 -7.66 8.70 -4.23
C PRO A 122 -7.07 7.33 -3.85
N SER A 123 -5.80 7.32 -3.45
CA SER A 123 -5.01 6.11 -3.22
C SER A 123 -4.03 6.31 -2.08
N HIS A 124 -3.95 5.33 -1.19
CA HIS A 124 -3.00 5.31 -0.09
C HIS A 124 -2.15 4.05 -0.22
N TYR A 125 -0.83 4.23 -0.33
CA TYR A 125 0.15 3.16 -0.37
C TYR A 125 1.13 3.26 0.80
N VAL A 126 1.36 2.15 1.47
CA VAL A 126 2.62 1.89 2.18
C VAL A 126 3.56 1.25 1.16
N THR A 127 4.63 1.94 0.78
CA THR A 127 5.56 1.46 -0.25
C THR A 127 6.85 0.99 0.39
N VAL A 128 7.15 -0.30 0.26
CA VAL A 128 8.43 -0.91 0.64
C VAL A 128 9.39 -0.76 -0.54
N PHE A 129 10.57 -0.20 -0.28
CA PHE A 129 11.63 -0.08 -1.28
C PHE A 129 12.73 -1.08 -0.98
N LEU A 130 13.04 -1.91 -1.98
CA LEU A 130 14.20 -2.79 -1.99
C LEU A 130 15.23 -2.28 -3.01
N ARG A 131 16.47 -2.76 -2.92
CA ARG A 131 17.44 -2.72 -4.02
C ARG A 131 17.87 -4.12 -4.43
N ALA A 132 18.36 -4.25 -5.65
CA ALA A 132 19.17 -5.37 -6.10
C ALA A 132 20.33 -4.86 -6.96
N GLN A 133 21.41 -5.63 -7.03
CA GLN A 133 22.44 -5.42 -8.04
C GLN A 133 22.13 -6.34 -9.22
N LEU A 134 22.13 -5.79 -10.45
CA LEU A 134 22.20 -6.61 -11.65
C LEU A 134 23.65 -7.07 -11.81
N ASP A 135 23.87 -8.39 -11.70
CA ASP A 135 25.19 -8.98 -11.90
C ASP A 135 25.71 -8.65 -13.30
N ASP A 136 26.97 -8.20 -13.40
CA ASP A 136 27.60 -8.02 -14.69
C ASP A 136 28.28 -9.34 -15.11
N PRO A 137 27.84 -9.99 -16.21
CA PRO A 137 28.40 -11.28 -16.63
C PRO A 137 29.86 -11.19 -17.09
N ASN A 138 30.44 -9.97 -17.17
CA ASN A 138 31.85 -9.78 -17.46
C ASN A 138 32.44 -8.70 -16.53
N PRO A 139 32.85 -9.05 -15.29
CA PRO A 139 33.41 -8.09 -14.34
C PRO A 139 34.66 -7.44 -14.92
N SER A 140 34.56 -6.17 -15.30
CA SER A 140 35.61 -5.44 -16.02
C SER A 140 36.91 -5.45 -15.24
N SER A 141 37.94 -6.11 -15.79
CA SER A 141 39.22 -6.33 -15.15
C SER A 141 40.08 -5.06 -15.13
N GLU A 142 39.75 -4.11 -14.26
CA GLU A 142 40.59 -2.97 -13.90
C GLU A 142 41.83 -3.45 -13.12
N GLN A 143 42.78 -4.06 -13.81
CA GLN A 143 44.13 -4.31 -13.29
C GLN A 143 45.10 -3.18 -13.70
N SER A 144 46.07 -2.93 -12.82
CA SER A 144 47.33 -2.22 -13.08
C SER A 144 47.22 -0.81 -13.71
N GLY A 145 46.96 0.18 -12.86
CA GLY A 145 47.32 1.58 -13.09
C GLY A 145 48.40 2.05 -12.11
N ALA A 146 49.52 1.32 -12.02
CA ALA A 146 50.66 1.68 -11.17
C ALA A 146 51.75 2.36 -12.02
N GLY A 147 52.03 3.63 -11.73
CA GLY A 147 53.04 4.47 -12.37
C GLY A 147 53.18 5.80 -11.65
#